data_AF-A0ABD3XHU7-F1
#
_entry.id   AF-A0ABD3XHU7-F1
#
_cell.length_a   1.000
_cell.length_b   1.000
_cell.length_c   1.000
_cell.angle_alpha   90.00
_cell.angle_beta   90.00
_cell.angle_gamma   90.00
#
_symmetry.space_group_name_H-M   'P 1'
#
loop_
_entity.id
_entity.type
_entity.pdbx_description
1 polymer ?
#
loop_
_entity_poly.entity_id
_entity_poly.type
_entity_poly.pdbx_seq_one_letter_code
_entity_poly.pdbx_strand_id
1 'polypeptide(L)'
;MGLNEVAERVQAGYRMSHPLHCSEELYNVMSLCWHENMENRPGFGDILQNLSHLAENADFHINLENLPECLKTADMDDNSEDAV
;
A
#
# COMPACT_ATOMS: atom_id res chain seq x y z
N MET A 1 -2.78 -3.83 18.84
CA MET A 1 -1.56 -4.56 18.47
C MET A 1 -0.38 -3.82 19.08
N GLY A 2 0.38 -4.49 19.96
CA GLY A 2 1.58 -3.90 20.56
C GLY A 2 2.80 -4.01 19.65
N LEU A 3 3.84 -3.19 19.85
CA LEU A 3 5.06 -3.24 19.03
C LEU A 3 5.74 -4.63 19.00
N ASN A 4 5.78 -5.30 20.16
CA ASN A 4 6.36 -6.64 20.28
C ASN A 4 5.58 -7.68 19.46
N GLU A 5 4.25 -7.58 19.47
CA GLU A 5 3.36 -8.46 18.71
C GLU A 5 3.57 -8.29 17.19
N VAL A 6 3.82 -7.06 16.71
CA VAL A 6 4.15 -6.79 15.30
C VAL A 6 5.46 -7.49 14.93
N ALA A 7 6.50 -7.30 15.74
CA ALA A 7 7.82 -7.86 15.48
C ALA A 7 7.78 -9.40 15.40
N GLU A 8 7.12 -10.03 16.37
CA GLU A 8 6.95 -11.49 16.40
C GLU A 8 6.23 -12.03 15.16
N ARG A 9 5.13 -11.38 14.76
CA ARG A 9 4.38 -11.80 13.56
C ARG A 9 5.20 -11.64 12.28
N VAL A 10 5.87 -10.51 12.11
CA VAL A 10 6.71 -10.23 10.92
C VAL A 10 7.88 -11.22 10.83
N GLN A 11 8.51 -11.54 11.96
CA GLN A 11 9.57 -12.56 12.03
C GLN A 11 9.05 -13.97 11.75
N ALA A 12 7.80 -14.26 12.13
CA ALA A 12 7.12 -15.52 11.77
C ALA A 12 6.65 -15.57 10.29
N GLY A 13 7.00 -14.57 9.48
CA GLY A 13 6.67 -14.53 8.05
C GLY A 13 5.34 -13.86 7.70
N TYR A 14 4.61 -13.31 8.68
CA TYR A 14 3.38 -12.58 8.39
C TYR A 14 3.66 -11.34 7.54
N ARG A 15 2.88 -11.16 6.47
CA ARG A 15 2.79 -9.94 5.68
C ARG A 15 1.32 -9.57 5.52
N MET A 16 1.08 -8.29 5.22
CA MET A 16 -0.28 -7.84 4.95
C MET A 16 -0.81 -8.56 3.71
N SER A 17 -2.06 -9.00 3.78
CA SER A 17 -2.72 -9.64 2.64
C SER A 17 -2.89 -8.66 1.49
N HIS A 18 -2.95 -9.20 0.27
CA HIS A 18 -3.28 -8.45 -0.94
C HIS A 18 -4.60 -7.67 -0.79
N PRO A 19 -4.58 -6.33 -0.92
CA PRO A 19 -5.81 -5.53 -0.88
C PRO A 19 -6.67 -5.77 -2.13
N LEU A 20 -7.98 -5.95 -1.93
CA LEU A 20 -8.94 -6.22 -3.02
C LEU A 20 -9.04 -5.13 -4.09
N HIS A 21 -8.66 -3.89 -3.74
CA HIS A 21 -8.68 -2.75 -4.64
C HIS A 21 -7.35 -2.53 -5.36
N CYS A 22 -6.34 -3.36 -5.13
CA CYS A 22 -5.04 -3.25 -5.78
C CYS A 22 -4.87 -4.39 -6.80
N SER A 23 -4.18 -4.12 -7.90
CA SER A 23 -3.71 -5.17 -8.80
C SER A 23 -2.66 -6.06 -8.12
N GLU A 24 -2.52 -7.29 -8.62
CA GLU A 24 -1.46 -8.21 -8.20
C GLU A 24 -0.07 -7.62 -8.49
N GLU A 25 0.09 -6.93 -9.61
CA GLU A 25 1.36 -6.32 -10.02
C GLU A 25 1.85 -5.26 -9.02
N LEU A 26 0.96 -4.36 -8.60
CA LEU A 26 1.28 -3.39 -7.55
C LEU A 26 1.59 -4.08 -6.21
N TYR A 27 0.84 -5.14 -5.88
CA TYR A 27 1.08 -5.91 -4.66
C TYR A 27 2.41 -6.67 -4.68
N ASN A 28 2.87 -7.11 -5.85
CA ASN A 28 4.17 -7.75 -6.00
C ASN A 28 5.31 -6.78 -5.67
N VAL A 29 5.20 -5.50 -6.07
CA VAL A 29 6.17 -4.47 -5.65
C VAL A 29 6.23 -4.33 -4.13
N MET A 30 5.06 -4.27 -3.46
CA MET A 30 5.02 -4.21 -1.99
C MET A 30 5.61 -5.48 -1.34
N SER A 31 5.33 -6.65 -1.90
CA SER A 31 5.81 -7.94 -1.39
C SER A 31 7.33 -8.07 -1.50
N LEU A 32 7.92 -7.59 -2.61
CA LEU A 32 9.38 -7.54 -2.79
C LEU A 32 10.05 -6.67 -1.71
N CYS A 33 9.46 -5.53 -1.35
CA CYS A 33 9.97 -4.66 -0.29
C CYS A 33 9.97 -5.36 1.09
N TRP A 34 9.11 -6.35 1.31
CA TRP A 34 9.01 -7.08 2.57
C TRP A 34 9.68 -8.46 2.54
N HIS A 35 10.55 -8.72 1.57
CA HIS A 35 11.29 -9.97 1.50
C HIS A 35 12.07 -10.23 2.81
N GLU A 36 12.06 -11.48 3.28
CA GLU A 36 12.74 -11.91 4.51
C GLU A 36 14.24 -11.59 4.45
N ASN A 37 14.91 -12.10 3.41
CA ASN A 37 16.29 -11.75 3.09
C ASN A 37 16.42 -10.29 2.67
N MET A 38 17.31 -9.55 3.33
CA MET A 38 17.61 -8.15 3.03
C MET A 38 18.13 -7.97 1.59
N GLU A 39 19.02 -8.85 1.14
CA GLU A 39 19.65 -8.81 -0.18
C GLU A 39 18.66 -8.96 -1.34
N ASN A 40 17.48 -9.53 -1.08
CA ASN A 40 16.44 -9.71 -2.09
C ASN A 40 15.47 -8.52 -2.14
N ARG A 41 15.62 -7.53 -1.27
CA ARG A 41 14.78 -6.33 -1.29
C ARG A 41 15.28 -5.40 -2.40
N PRO A 42 14.38 -4.84 -3.22
CA PRO A 42 14.76 -3.94 -4.28
C PRO A 42 15.38 -2.65 -3.73
N GLY A 43 16.32 -2.08 -4.48
CA GLY A 43 16.83 -0.75 -4.17
C GLY A 43 15.76 0.31 -4.45
N PHE A 44 15.94 1.51 -3.88
CA PHE A 44 15.00 2.62 -4.13
C PHE A 44 14.88 2.99 -5.62
N GLY A 45 15.97 2.86 -6.39
CA GLY A 45 15.95 3.09 -7.84
C GLY A 45 15.00 2.12 -8.56
N ASP A 46 15.07 0.83 -8.21
CA ASP A 46 14.20 -0.20 -8.78
C ASP A 46 12.74 0.03 -8.37
N ILE A 47 12.50 0.36 -7.10
CA ILE A 47 11.15 0.68 -6.59
C ILE A 47 10.58 1.86 -7.38
N LEU A 48 11.33 2.94 -7.55
CA LEU A 48 10.88 4.12 -8.29
C LEU A 48 10.58 3.78 -9.74
N GLN A 49 11.42 2.98 -10.39
CA GLN A 49 11.20 2.56 -11.78
C GLN A 49 9.91 1.75 -11.92
N ASN A 50 9.68 0.77 -11.05
CA ASN A 50 8.46 -0.04 -11.04
C ASN A 50 7.22 0.82 -10.79
N LEU A 51 7.25 1.67 -9.76
CA LEU A 51 6.12 2.56 -9.45
C LEU A 51 5.85 3.57 -10.55
N SER A 52 6.88 4.11 -11.20
CA SER A 52 6.73 5.02 -12.34
C SER A 52 6.02 4.34 -13.51
N HIS A 53 6.38 3.08 -13.80
CA HIS A 53 5.71 2.30 -14.85
C HIS A 53 4.22 2.05 -14.52
N LEU A 54 3.92 1.64 -13.29
CA LEU A 54 2.54 1.41 -12.85
C LEU A 54 1.71 2.70 -12.86
N ALA A 55 2.33 3.84 -12.57
CA ALA A 55 1.66 5.14 -12.57
C ALA A 55 1.20 5.59 -13.97
N GLU A 56 1.80 5.10 -15.05
CA GLU A 56 1.37 5.39 -16.43
C GLU A 56 -0.06 4.88 -16.70
N ASN A 57 -0.51 3.87 -15.95
CA ASN A 57 -1.79 3.19 -16.10
C ASN A 57 -2.47 2.97 -14.73
N ALA A 58 -2.43 3.98 -13.86
CA ALA A 58 -2.83 3.87 -12.46
C ALA A 58 -4.25 3.28 -12.25
N ASP A 59 -5.20 3.60 -13.13
CA ASP A 59 -6.59 3.12 -13.08
C ASP A 59 -6.71 1.58 -13.17
N PHE A 60 -5.72 0.90 -13.75
CA PHE A 60 -5.67 -0.56 -13.81
C PHE A 60 -5.07 -1.19 -12.55
N HIS A 61 -4.35 -0.40 -11.76
CA HIS A 61 -3.60 -0.89 -10.61
C HIS A 61 -4.25 -0.58 -9.27
N ILE A 62 -5.09 0.46 -9.19
CA ILE A 62 -5.85 0.83 -8.01
C ILE A 62 -7.30 1.14 -8.40
N ASN A 63 -8.24 0.37 -7.85
CA ASN A 63 -9.66 0.62 -7.99
C ASN A 63 -10.16 1.49 -6.83
N LEU A 64 -10.31 2.79 -7.08
CA LEU A 64 -10.77 3.75 -6.08
C LEU A 64 -12.25 3.56 -5.67
N GLU A 65 -13.09 2.98 -6.54
CA GLU A 65 -14.50 2.72 -6.23
C GLU A 65 -14.65 1.62 -5.17
N ASN A 66 -13.71 0.66 -5.17
CA ASN A 66 -13.71 -0.49 -4.26
C ASN A 66 -12.79 -0.30 -3.02
N LEU A 67 -12.47 0.94 -2.68
CA LEU A 67 -11.71 1.24 -1.47
C LEU A 67 -12.51 0.85 -0.21
N PRO A 68 -11.84 0.35 0.85
CA PRO A 68 -12.48 0.16 2.15
C PRO A 68 -12.86 1.52 2.77
N GLU A 69 -13.98 1.55 3.49
CA GLU A 69 -14.54 2.78 4.10
C GLU A 69 -13.53 3.53 4.98
N CYS A 70 -12.65 2.83 5.69
CA CYS A 70 -11.63 3.44 6.53
C CYS A 70 -10.58 4.28 5.77
N LEU A 71 -10.46 4.11 4.45
CA LEU A 71 -9.56 4.89 3.60
C LEU A 71 -10.27 6.04 2.88
N LYS A 72 -11.61 6.04 2.82
CA LYS A 72 -12.41 7.07 2.12
C LYS A 72 -12.60 8.34 2.94
N THR A 73 -12.53 8.24 4.26
CA THR A 73 -12.83 9.35 5.18
C THR A 73 -11.64 10.25 5.49
N ALA A 74 -10.46 9.99 4.90
CA ALA A 74 -9.25 10.77 5.16
C ALA A 74 -9.32 12.22 4.61
N ASP A 75 -10.26 12.50 3.70
CA ASP A 75 -10.44 13.81 3.06
C ASP A 75 -11.70 14.57 3.51
N MET A 76 -12.40 14.12 4.56
CA MET A 76 -13.53 14.86 5.13
C MET A 76 -13.14 15.61 6.41
N ASP A 77 -12.19 16.53 6.28
CA ASP A 77 -12.01 17.65 7.21
C ASP A 77 -12.10 18.97 6.41
N ASP A 78 -13.15 19.74 6.73
CA ASP A 78 -13.42 21.17 6.49
C ASP A 78 -13.81 21.67 5.08
N ASN A 79 -15.11 21.53 4.74
CA ASN A 79 -15.85 22.63 4.13
C ASN A 79 -16.85 23.17 5.16
N SER A 80 -16.40 24.04 6.05
CA SER A 80 -17.27 25.03 6.67
C SER A 80 -17.69 26.05 5.60
N GLU A 81 -18.77 25.73 4.87
CA GLU A 81 -19.62 26.76 4.28
C GLU A 81 -20.29 27.51 5.44
N ASP A 82 -19.60 28.52 5.97
CA ASP A 82 -20.19 29.49 6.88
C ASP A 82 -21.20 30.33 6.11
N ALA A 83 -22.45 30.16 6.54
CA ALA A 83 -23.56 31.04 6.25
C ALA A 83 -23.22 32.50 6.60
N VAL A 84 -23.33 33.40 5.61
CA VAL A 84 -23.77 34.79 5.80
C VAL A 84 -24.66 35.20 4.63
#